data_AF-A0A0L0UT66-F1
#
_entry.id   AF-A0A0L0UT66-F1
#
_cell.length_a   1.000
_cell.length_b   1.000
_cell.length_c   1.000
_cell.angle_alpha   90.00
_cell.angle_beta   90.00
_cell.angle_gamma   90.00
#
_symmetry.space_group_name_H-M   'P 1'
#
loop_
_entity.id
_entity.type
_entity.pdbx_description
1 polymer ?
#
loop_
_entity_poly.entity_id
_entity_poly.type
_entity_poly.pdbx_seq_one_letter_code
_entity_poly.pdbx_strand_id
1 'polypeptide(L)'
;MLCPMRALVRRINNIKENDTLLFGYNDQEGNHVHLTKAVVCCTLSEIWARQGCAGLSGHSFQVGEALFRNATGTPIKRILLLGCWTSDCYLLYLRQYSPAELEETLKLWGKFNAFW
;
A
#
# COMPACT_ATOMS: atom_id res chain seq x y z
N MET A 1 2.71 -0.38 -18.22
CA MET A 1 2.70 -0.53 -16.74
C MET A 1 1.25 -0.67 -16.29
N LEU A 2 0.94 -1.51 -15.32
CA LEU A 2 -0.43 -1.66 -14.80
C LEU A 2 -0.72 -0.49 -13.85
N CYS A 3 -1.86 0.19 -13.99
CA CYS A 3 -2.33 1.23 -13.07
C CYS A 3 -3.14 0.57 -11.94
N PRO A 4 -2.65 0.57 -10.68
CA PRO A 4 -3.35 0.01 -9.52
C PRO A 4 -4.80 0.47 -9.35
N MET A 5 -5.10 1.75 -9.62
CA MET A 5 -6.46 2.25 -9.54
C MET A 5 -7.38 1.62 -10.60
N ARG A 6 -6.91 1.52 -11.85
CA ARG A 6 -7.67 0.83 -12.90
C ARG A 6 -7.79 -0.67 -12.63
N ALA A 7 -6.75 -1.29 -12.06
CA ALA A 7 -6.80 -2.69 -11.66
C ALA A 7 -7.86 -2.92 -10.57
N LEU A 8 -7.94 -2.03 -9.58
CA LEU A 8 -8.96 -2.06 -8.53
C LEU A 8 -10.37 -1.85 -9.09
N VAL A 9 -10.57 -0.85 -9.96
CA VAL A 9 -11.88 -0.60 -10.59
C VAL A 9 -12.33 -1.80 -11.42
N ARG A 10 -11.44 -2.38 -12.24
CA ARG A 10 -11.74 -3.60 -12.99
C ARG A 10 -12.11 -4.76 -12.07
N ARG A 11 -11.42 -4.86 -10.94
CA ARG A 11 -11.69 -5.86 -9.91
C ARG A 11 -13.10 -5.71 -9.35
N ILE A 12 -13.46 -4.48 -8.93
CA ILE A 12 -14.79 -4.15 -8.39
C ILE A 12 -15.87 -4.48 -9.42
N ASN A 13 -15.67 -4.10 -10.69
CA ASN A 13 -16.64 -4.35 -11.76
C ASN A 13 -16.82 -5.84 -12.10
N ASN A 14 -15.85 -6.69 -11.77
CA ASN A 14 -15.89 -8.13 -12.03
C ASN A 14 -16.47 -8.96 -10.86
N ILE A 15 -16.83 -8.32 -9.74
CA ILE A 15 -17.50 -8.97 -8.62
C ILE A 15 -18.93 -9.30 -9.06
N LYS A 16 -19.26 -10.59 -9.19
CA LYS A 16 -20.64 -11.04 -9.43
C LYS A 16 -21.44 -10.93 -8.13
N GLU A 17 -22.69 -10.49 -8.23
CA GLU A 17 -23.65 -10.33 -7.12
C GLU A 17 -23.81 -11.65 -6.34
N ASN A 18 -22.98 -11.87 -5.30
CA ASN A 18 -23.43 -12.08 -3.91
C ASN A 18 -22.34 -12.62 -2.96
N ASP A 19 -21.15 -13.06 -3.39
CA ASP A 19 -20.21 -13.69 -2.42
C ASP A 19 -18.70 -13.55 -2.72
N THR A 20 -18.29 -12.75 -3.70
CA THR A 20 -16.86 -12.66 -4.06
C THR A 20 -16.14 -11.53 -3.32
N LEU A 21 -15.35 -11.88 -2.28
CA LEU A 21 -14.44 -10.91 -1.62
C LEU A 21 -13.50 -10.27 -2.64
N LEU A 22 -13.29 -8.95 -2.50
CA LEU A 22 -12.47 -8.12 -3.38
C LEU A 22 -11.05 -8.68 -3.59
N PHE A 23 -10.45 -9.25 -2.54
CA PHE A 23 -9.13 -9.87 -2.57
C PHE A 23 -9.25 -11.41 -2.68
N GLY A 24 -8.89 -11.94 -3.84
CA GLY A 24 -9.03 -13.35 -4.21
C GLY A 24 -8.48 -13.64 -5.60
N TYR A 25 -8.72 -14.81 -6.15
CA TYR A 25 -8.52 -15.11 -7.58
C TYR A 25 -9.32 -16.35 -7.94
N ASN A 26 -9.60 -16.55 -9.23
CA ASN A 26 -10.16 -17.82 -9.70
C ASN A 26 -9.01 -18.79 -9.92
N ASP A 27 -9.08 -19.97 -9.32
CA ASP A 27 -8.12 -21.05 -9.58
C ASP A 27 -8.35 -21.68 -10.96
N GLN A 28 -7.55 -22.70 -11.29
CA GLN A 28 -7.63 -23.40 -12.58
C GLN A 28 -8.93 -24.20 -12.75
N GLU A 29 -9.62 -24.52 -11.65
CA GLU A 29 -10.89 -25.25 -11.65
C GLU A 29 -12.09 -24.30 -11.72
N GLY A 30 -11.86 -23.00 -11.67
CA GLY A 30 -12.88 -21.96 -11.71
C GLY A 30 -13.47 -21.61 -10.34
N ASN A 31 -12.90 -22.13 -9.25
CA ASN A 31 -13.32 -21.77 -7.90
C ASN A 31 -12.71 -20.42 -7.49
N HIS A 32 -13.51 -19.59 -6.81
CA HIS A 32 -13.01 -18.33 -6.27
C HIS A 32 -12.29 -18.57 -4.94
N VAL A 33 -10.97 -18.38 -4.94
CA VAL A 33 -10.11 -18.53 -3.77
C VAL A 33 -9.89 -17.16 -3.13
N HIS A 34 -10.22 -17.05 -1.84
CA HIS A 34 -10.00 -15.83 -1.08
C HIS A 34 -8.54 -15.67 -0.64
N LEU A 35 -8.01 -14.45 -0.75
CA LEU A 35 -6.69 -14.13 -0.24
C LEU A 35 -6.77 -13.92 1.27
N THR A 36 -6.29 -14.89 2.04
CA THR A 36 -6.17 -14.75 3.49
C THR A 36 -4.95 -13.90 3.85
N LYS A 37 -5.02 -13.22 5.01
CA LYS A 37 -3.89 -12.44 5.53
C LYS A 37 -2.61 -13.27 5.64
N ALA A 38 -2.71 -14.51 6.11
CA ALA A 38 -1.57 -15.40 6.30
C ALA A 38 -0.87 -15.71 4.97
N VAL A 39 -1.63 -16.09 3.93
CA VAL A 39 -1.10 -16.38 2.59
C VAL A 39 -0.44 -15.13 2.02
N VAL A 40 -1.11 -13.98 2.04
CA VAL A 40 -0.58 -12.73 1.51
C VAL A 40 0.72 -12.33 2.22
N CYS A 41 0.73 -12.33 3.55
CA CYS A 41 1.91 -11.95 4.32
C CYS A 41 3.09 -12.90 4.06
N CYS A 42 2.85 -14.21 3.99
CA CYS A 42 3.89 -15.20 3.70
C CYS A 42 4.48 -14.98 2.30
N THR A 43 3.62 -14.96 1.27
CA THR A 43 4.04 -14.78 -0.13
C THR A 43 4.80 -13.47 -0.32
N LEU A 44 4.29 -12.35 0.22
CA LEU A 44 4.98 -11.07 0.10
C LEU A 44 6.33 -11.08 0.83
N SER A 45 6.42 -11.68 2.02
CA SER A 45 7.68 -11.75 2.77
C SER A 45 8.75 -12.53 2.00
N GLU A 46 8.37 -13.62 1.34
CA GLU A 46 9.28 -14.37 0.47
C GLU A 46 9.73 -13.56 -0.75
N ILE A 47 8.80 -12.85 -1.40
CA ILE A 47 9.13 -11.97 -2.54
C ILE A 47 10.11 -10.88 -2.10
N TRP A 48 9.85 -10.20 -0.98
CA TRP A 48 10.72 -9.17 -0.47
C TRP A 48 12.10 -9.69 -0.11
N ALA A 49 12.18 -10.85 0.57
CA ALA A 49 13.46 -11.47 0.89
C ALA A 49 14.28 -11.78 -0.37
N ARG A 50 13.65 -12.32 -1.42
CA ARG A 50 14.33 -12.62 -2.71
C ARG A 50 14.82 -11.37 -3.44
N GLN A 51 14.18 -10.23 -3.23
CA GLN A 51 14.56 -8.95 -3.83
C GLN A 51 15.52 -8.13 -2.95
N GLY A 52 16.04 -8.69 -1.86
CA GLY A 52 16.94 -7.99 -0.94
C GLY A 52 16.24 -7.00 0.01
N CYS A 53 14.91 -7.02 0.06
CA CYS A 53 14.09 -6.18 0.93
C CYS A 53 13.56 -6.97 2.15
N ALA A 54 14.35 -7.88 2.69
CA ALA A 54 13.97 -8.69 3.84
C ALA A 54 13.54 -7.80 5.03
N GLY A 55 12.46 -8.17 5.71
CA GLY A 55 11.90 -7.41 6.84
C GLY A 55 10.82 -6.38 6.46
N LEU A 56 10.56 -6.12 5.18
CA LEU A 56 9.39 -5.36 4.77
C LEU A 56 8.11 -6.11 5.13
N SER A 57 7.16 -5.41 5.75
CA SER A 57 5.86 -5.93 6.15
C SER A 57 4.74 -4.95 5.79
N GLY A 58 3.48 -5.37 5.95
CA GLY A 58 2.33 -4.46 5.82
C GLY A 58 2.46 -3.20 6.68
N HIS A 59 3.00 -3.35 7.90
CA HIS A 59 3.23 -2.22 8.81
C HIS A 59 4.25 -1.22 8.24
N SER A 60 5.29 -1.71 7.56
CA SER A 60 6.28 -0.86 6.90
C SER A 60 5.65 0.05 5.85
N PHE A 61 4.67 -0.44 5.09
CA PHE A 61 3.95 0.37 4.11
C PHE A 61 3.04 1.42 4.77
N GLN A 62 2.35 1.07 5.85
CA GLN A 62 1.51 2.02 6.60
C GLN A 62 2.36 3.14 7.22
N VAL A 63 3.51 2.79 7.81
CA VAL A 63 4.49 3.75 8.33
C VAL A 63 5.03 4.64 7.20
N GLY A 64 5.43 4.04 6.08
CA GLY A 64 5.95 4.78 4.92
C GLY A 64 4.93 5.75 4.33
N GLU A 65 3.66 5.36 4.23
CA GLU A 65 2.59 6.24 3.75
C GLU A 65 2.41 7.45 4.67
N ALA A 66 2.33 7.25 5.98
CA ALA A 66 2.17 8.34 6.92
C ALA A 66 3.37 9.30 6.91
N LEU A 67 4.57 8.74 6.82
CA LEU A 67 5.81 9.49 6.74
C LEU A 67 5.87 10.33 5.46
N PHE A 68 5.52 9.76 4.31
CA PHE A 68 5.39 10.48 3.04
C PHE A 68 4.36 11.61 3.12
N ARG A 69 3.16 11.32 3.62
CA ARG A 69 2.08 12.33 3.77
C ARG A 69 2.48 13.48 4.67
N ASN A 70 3.20 13.19 5.75
CA ASN A 70 3.73 14.22 6.65
C ASN A 70 4.76 15.10 5.93
N ALA A 71 5.69 14.48 5.20
CA ALA A 71 6.71 15.18 4.43
C ALA A 71 6.10 16.11 3.35
N THR A 72 4.99 15.71 2.73
CA THR A 72 4.28 16.52 1.73
C THR A 72 3.27 17.50 2.34
N GLY A 73 3.30 17.73 3.66
CA GLY A 73 2.46 18.74 4.33
C GLY A 73 0.99 18.35 4.51
N THR A 74 0.66 17.06 4.46
CA THR A 74 -0.72 16.61 4.78
C THR A 74 -1.03 16.92 6.25
N PRO A 75 -2.18 17.53 6.57
CA PRO A 75 -2.54 17.79 7.97
C PRO A 75 -2.56 16.51 8.81
N ILE A 76 -1.99 16.55 10.02
CA ILE A 76 -1.89 15.39 10.93
C ILE A 76 -3.23 14.70 11.13
N LYS A 77 -4.32 15.45 11.34
CA LYS A 77 -5.68 14.89 11.49
C LYS A 77 -6.08 13.97 10.33
N ARG A 78 -5.65 14.29 9.10
CA ARG A 78 -5.94 13.49 7.91
C ARG A 78 -5.03 12.25 7.83
N ILE A 79 -3.78 12.36 8.27
CA ILE A 79 -2.87 11.21 8.37
C ILE A 79 -3.42 10.20 9.38
N LEU A 80 -3.89 10.64 10.55
CA LEU A 80 -4.50 9.77 11.56
C LEU A 80 -5.74 9.06 11.04
N LEU A 81 -6.62 9.80 10.36
CA LEU A 81 -7.83 9.25 9.76
C LEU A 81 -7.52 8.16 8.73
N LEU A 82 -6.57 8.42 7.82
CA LEU A 82 -6.20 7.49 6.76
C LEU A 82 -5.43 6.28 7.29
N GLY A 83 -4.58 6.48 8.30
CA GLY A 83 -3.81 5.41 8.95
C GLY A 83 -4.62 4.62 9.99
N CYS A 84 -5.88 4.97 10.24
CA CYS A 84 -6.72 4.40 11.30
C CYS A 84 -6.02 4.41 12.68
N TRP A 85 -5.23 5.45 12.95
CA TRP A 85 -4.49 5.58 14.20
C TRP A 85 -5.38 6.20 15.27
N THR A 86 -5.61 5.43 16.34
CA THR A 86 -6.42 5.82 17.49
C THR A 86 -5.60 6.33 18.67
N SER A 87 -4.26 6.20 18.61
CA SER A 87 -3.32 6.65 19.64
C SER A 87 -2.16 7.43 19.03
N ASP A 88 -1.37 8.06 19.90
CA ASP A 88 -0.21 8.86 19.50
C ASP A 88 1.02 8.04 19.09
N CYS A 89 0.88 6.72 18.88
CA CYS A 89 1.98 5.85 18.45
C CYS A 89 2.58 6.27 17.09
N TYR A 90 1.83 7.03 16.29
CA TYR A 90 2.31 7.59 15.04
C TYR A 90 3.49 8.55 15.18
N LEU A 91 3.61 9.23 16.33
CA LEU A 91 4.70 10.16 16.61
C LEU A 91 6.07 9.46 16.57
N LEU A 92 6.12 8.14 16.84
CA LEU A 92 7.34 7.33 16.73
C LEU A 92 7.84 7.19 15.29
N TYR A 93 6.95 7.37 14.32
CA TYR A 93 7.22 7.16 12.91
C TYR A 93 7.43 8.46 12.14
N LEU A 94 6.94 9.58 12.65
CA LEU A 94 7.13 10.88 12.02
C LEU A 94 8.61 11.28 12.09
N ARG A 95 9.23 11.42 10.93
CA ARG A 95 10.57 11.99 10.78
C ARG A 95 10.50 13.23 9.91
N GLN A 96 11.40 14.17 10.19
CA GLN A 96 11.63 15.31 9.33
C GLN A 96 12.59 14.87 8.22
N TYR A 97 12.24 15.25 6.99
CA TYR A 97 13.13 15.11 5.84
C TYR A 97 13.81 16.45 5.57
N SER A 98 15.05 16.39 5.11
CA SER A 98 15.71 17.55 4.54
C SER A 98 14.99 18.02 3.28
N PRO A 99 15.11 19.31 2.91
CA PRO A 99 14.55 19.82 1.66
C PRO A 99 15.01 19.04 0.42
N ALA A 100 16.26 18.56 0.41
CA ALA A 100 16.82 17.79 -0.70
C ALA A 100 16.17 16.40 -0.83
N GLU A 101 15.98 15.68 0.29
CA GLU A 101 15.28 14.38 0.29
C GLU A 101 13.82 14.53 -0.17
N LEU A 102 13.18 15.64 0.22
CA LEU A 102 11.80 15.92 -0.21
C LEU A 102 11.75 16.21 -1.71
N GLU A 103 12.68 17.01 -2.24
CA GLU A 103 12.76 17.30 -3.67
C GLU A 103 12.97 16.02 -4.50
N GLU A 104 13.91 15.16 -4.07
CA GLU A 104 14.15 13.87 -4.73
C GLU A 104 12.91 12.97 -4.71
N THR A 105 12.26 12.88 -3.55
CA THR A 105 11.03 12.09 -3.36
C THR A 105 9.90 12.59 -4.27
N LEU A 106 9.68 13.90 -4.34
CA LEU A 106 8.65 14.50 -5.19
C LEU A 106 8.96 14.31 -6.67
N LYS A 107 10.24 14.37 -7.07
CA LYS A 107 10.67 14.09 -8.45
C LYS A 107 10.41 12.64 -8.83
N LEU A 108 10.71 11.69 -7.93
CA LEU A 108 10.41 10.28 -8.14
C LEU A 108 8.89 10.03 -8.23
N TRP A 109 8.12 10.64 -7.32
CA TRP A 109 6.66 10.57 -7.34
C TRP A 109 6.06 11.12 -8.64
N GLY A 110 6.57 12.26 -9.13
CA GLY A 110 6.14 12.85 -10.39
C GLY A 110 6.39 11.92 -11.59
N LYS A 111 7.53 11.23 -11.63
CA LYS A 111 7.79 10.19 -12.65
C LYS A 111 6.77 9.06 -12.56
N PHE A 112 6.50 8.55 -11.36
CA PHE A 112 5.50 7.50 -11.16
C PHE A 112 4.10 7.94 -11.63
N ASN A 113 3.67 9.13 -11.25
CA ASN A 113 2.36 9.66 -11.62
C ASN A 113 2.19 9.85 -13.13
N ALA A 114 3.28 10.15 -13.86
CA ALA A 114 3.26 10.25 -15.32
C ALA A 114 3.03 8.90 -16.04
N PHE A 115 3.23 7.77 -15.34
CA PHE A 115 3.03 6.44 -15.92
C PHE A 115 1.61 5.87 -15.71
N TRP A 116 0.70 6.61 -15.05
CA TRP A 116 -0.62 6.14 -14.60
C TRP A 116 -1.76 6.94 -15.24
#